data_AF-A0A7V1LPN5-F1
#
_entry.id   AF-A0A7V1LPN5-F1
#
_cell.length_a   1.000
_cell.length_b   1.000
_cell.length_c   1.000
_cell.angle_alpha   90.00
_cell.angle_beta   90.00
_cell.angle_gamma   90.00
#
_symmetry.space_group_name_H-M   'P 1'
#
loop_
_entity.id
_entity.type
_entity.pdbx_description
1 polymer ?
#
loop_
_entity_poly.entity_id
_entity_poly.type
_entity_poly.pdbx_seq_one_letter_code
_entity_poly.pdbx_strand_id
1 'polypeptide(L)'
;MRRAIYTHDAVFRKLIQDPGFIDTFGEIRGEKYKKLPRPYMDVIEKQPLLANRSFYYFKKYKSGLILSPDFINILIKDYSHAVPLNRFFLSALTPDPVL
;
A
#
# COMPACT_ATOMS: atom_id res chain seq x y z
N MET A 1 8.61 -4.62 6.18
CA MET A 1 7.33 -4.72 5.42
C MET A 1 6.60 -6.06 5.56
N ARG A 2 7.04 -7.18 4.95
CA ARG A 2 6.28 -8.45 4.97
C ARG A 2 5.90 -8.94 6.38
N ARG A 3 6.83 -8.91 7.33
CA ARG A 3 6.57 -9.26 8.74
C ARG A 3 5.45 -8.41 9.34
N ALA A 4 5.44 -7.10 9.08
CA ALA A 4 4.41 -6.21 9.60
C ALA A 4 3.03 -6.49 8.98
N ILE A 5 2.96 -6.80 7.68
CA ILE A 5 1.72 -7.24 7.03
C ILE A 5 1.21 -8.53 7.70
N TYR A 6 2.09 -9.48 7.95
CA TYR A 6 1.72 -10.74 8.60
C TYR A 6 1.24 -10.53 10.05
N THR A 7 1.97 -9.76 10.86
CA THR A 7 1.62 -9.50 12.27
C THR A 7 0.37 -8.64 12.43
N HIS A 8 0.14 -7.69 11.52
CA HIS A 8 -0.94 -6.69 11.61
C HIS A 8 -1.89 -6.77 10.41
N ASP A 9 -2.21 -7.97 9.94
CA ASP A 9 -2.96 -8.22 8.71
C ASP A 9 -4.36 -7.58 8.72
N ALA A 10 -5.05 -7.55 9.87
CA ALA A 10 -6.34 -6.87 9.98
C ALA A 10 -6.24 -5.36 9.73
N VAL A 11 -5.20 -4.71 10.28
CA VAL A 11 -4.93 -3.28 10.04
C VAL A 11 -4.59 -3.07 8.58
N PHE A 12 -3.67 -3.87 8.04
CA PHE A 12 -3.26 -3.78 6.65
C PHE A 12 -4.45 -3.95 5.67
N ARG A 13 -5.31 -4.95 5.89
CA ARG A 13 -6.54 -5.14 5.10
C ARG A 13 -7.43 -3.93 5.11
N LYS A 14 -7.68 -3.34 6.29
CA LYS A 14 -8.48 -2.12 6.40
C LYS A 14 -7.90 -0.97 5.58
N LEU A 15 -6.57 -0.82 5.57
CA LEU A 15 -5.90 0.25 4.82
C LEU A 15 -6.00 0.05 3.30
N ILE A 16 -5.84 -1.18 2.81
CA ILE A 16 -5.93 -1.46 1.36
C ILE A 16 -7.37 -1.57 0.84
N GLN A 17 -8.34 -1.70 1.74
CA GLN A 17 -9.78 -1.71 1.43
C GLN A 17 -10.45 -0.37 1.70
N ASP A 18 -9.70 0.64 2.13
CA ASP A 18 -10.23 1.98 2.31
C ASP A 18 -10.76 2.52 0.97
N PRO A 19 -12.01 3.02 0.91
CA PRO A 19 -12.59 3.52 -0.34
C PRO A 19 -11.77 4.63 -0.98
N GLY A 20 -11.21 5.55 -0.19
CA GLY A 20 -10.35 6.62 -0.70
C GLY A 20 -9.08 6.07 -1.33
N PHE A 21 -8.48 5.04 -0.74
CA PHE A 21 -7.34 4.36 -1.33
C PHE A 21 -7.69 3.65 -2.64
N ILE A 22 -8.78 2.85 -2.65
CA ILE A 22 -9.21 2.10 -3.84
C ILE A 22 -9.59 3.05 -4.98
N ASP A 23 -10.39 4.07 -4.71
CA ASP A 23 -10.87 4.99 -5.73
C ASP A 23 -9.71 5.81 -6.35
N THR A 24 -8.66 6.09 -5.58
CA THR A 24 -7.50 6.85 -6.05
C THR A 24 -6.44 5.97 -6.72
N PHE A 25 -6.11 4.80 -6.16
CA PHE A 25 -4.94 4.00 -6.57
C PHE A 25 -5.30 2.59 -7.09
N GLY A 26 -6.53 2.14 -6.84
CA GLY A 26 -7.00 0.79 -7.10
C GLY A 26 -6.46 -0.20 -6.08
N GLU A 27 -5.27 -0.72 -6.34
CA GLU A 27 -4.67 -1.80 -5.57
C GLU A 27 -3.16 -1.64 -5.39
N ILE A 28 -2.63 -2.35 -4.40
CA ILE A 28 -1.19 -2.54 -4.26
C ILE A 28 -0.70 -3.57 -5.28
N ARG A 29 0.38 -3.21 -5.96
CA ARG A 29 1.06 -4.03 -6.96
C ARG A 29 2.46 -4.37 -6.47
N GLY A 30 3.08 -5.36 -7.10
CA GLY A 30 4.38 -5.86 -6.68
C GLY A 30 4.85 -7.03 -7.50
N GLU A 31 6.17 -7.18 -7.64
CA GLU A 31 6.74 -8.40 -8.20
C GLU A 31 6.53 -9.55 -7.19
N LYS A 32 6.01 -10.70 -7.61
CA LYS A 32 5.87 -11.88 -6.74
C LYS A 32 7.13 -12.73 -6.77
N TYR A 33 7.46 -13.40 -5.66
CA TYR A 33 8.54 -14.40 -5.71
C TYR A 33 8.17 -15.58 -6.59
N LYS A 34 9.13 -16.06 -7.40
CA LYS A 34 9.04 -17.33 -8.11
C LYS A 34 8.90 -18.54 -7.16
N LYS A 35 9.52 -18.46 -5.98
CA LYS A 35 9.41 -19.46 -4.90
C LYS A 35 9.03 -18.77 -3.61
N LEU A 36 7.86 -19.13 -3.06
CA LEU A 36 7.32 -18.52 -1.86
C LEU A 36 8.16 -18.86 -0.62
N PRO A 37 8.38 -17.91 0.30
CA PRO A 37 9.02 -18.21 1.57
C PRO A 37 8.07 -19.06 2.44
N ARG A 38 8.55 -20.23 2.91
CA ARG A 38 7.79 -21.20 3.70
C ARG A 38 6.97 -20.64 4.89
N PRO A 39 7.46 -19.69 5.71
CA PRO A 39 6.72 -19.26 6.91
C PRO A 39 5.42 -18.49 6.63
N TYR A 40 5.09 -18.22 5.36
CA TYR A 40 3.88 -17.48 4.99
C TYR A 40 2.89 -18.31 4.16
N MET A 41 3.17 -19.59 3.91
CA MET A 41 2.34 -20.45 3.04
C MET A 41 0.89 -20.56 3.55
N ASP A 42 0.70 -20.71 4.86
CA ASP A 42 -0.61 -20.95 5.49
C ASP A 42 -1.53 -19.70 5.52
N VAL A 43 -0.97 -18.54 5.18
CA VAL A 43 -1.62 -17.22 5.27
C VAL A 43 -1.68 -16.50 3.94
N ILE A 44 -0.96 -16.98 2.91
CA ILE A 44 -0.95 -16.38 1.57
C ILE A 44 -2.34 -16.45 0.92
N GLU A 45 -3.11 -17.50 1.17
CA GLU A 45 -4.50 -17.58 0.68
C GLU A 45 -5.37 -16.45 1.24
N LYS A 46 -5.12 -16.05 2.50
CA LYS A 46 -5.85 -14.97 3.18
C LYS A 46 -5.30 -13.58 2.85
N GLN A 47 -4.01 -13.48 2.58
CA GLN A 47 -3.33 -12.24 2.22
C GLN A 47 -2.32 -12.48 1.08
N PRO A 48 -2.78 -12.46 -0.19
CA PRO A 48 -1.94 -12.75 -1.35
C PRO A 48 -0.76 -11.79 -1.52
N LEU A 49 -0.86 -10.57 -0.99
CA LEU A 49 0.20 -9.56 -1.07
C LEU A 49 1.46 -9.95 -0.26
N LEU A 50 1.38 -10.91 0.67
CA LEU A 50 2.57 -11.46 1.34
C LEU A 50 3.56 -12.12 0.36
N ALA A 51 3.08 -12.57 -0.80
CA ALA A 51 3.90 -13.13 -1.86
C ALA A 51 4.75 -12.08 -2.59
N ASN A 52 4.43 -10.79 -2.45
CA ASN A 52 5.12 -9.71 -3.14
C ASN A 52 6.50 -9.45 -2.53
N ARG A 53 7.49 -9.25 -3.39
CA ARG A 53 8.86 -8.81 -3.10
C ARG A 53 8.93 -7.29 -2.90
N SER A 54 8.14 -6.55 -3.67
CA SER A 54 8.01 -5.10 -3.62
C SER A 54 6.54 -4.70 -3.48
N PHE A 55 6.28 -3.53 -2.92
CA PHE A 55 4.92 -3.00 -2.76
C PHE A 55 4.91 -1.59 -3.34
N TYR A 56 4.09 -1.37 -4.36
CA TYR A 56 3.94 -0.06 -4.98
C TYR A 56 2.49 0.15 -5.46
N TYR A 57 2.10 1.40 -5.54
CA TYR A 57 0.83 1.84 -6.07
C TYR A 57 1.02 3.24 -6.64
N PHE A 58 0.22 3.59 -7.64
CA PHE A 58 0.30 4.91 -8.27
C PHE A 58 -1.05 5.24 -8.90
N LYS A 59 -1.26 6.53 -9.12
CA LYS A 59 -2.35 7.06 -9.94
C LYS A 59 -1.76 7.63 -11.22
N LYS A 60 -2.44 7.39 -12.35
CA LYS A 60 -2.11 8.06 -13.63
C LYS A 60 -3.01 9.26 -13.79
N TYR A 61 -2.42 10.42 -13.99
CA TYR A 61 -3.15 11.65 -14.31
C TYR A 61 -3.20 11.86 -15.82
N LYS A 62 -4.31 12.42 -16.32
CA LYS A 62 -4.39 12.88 -17.71
C LYS A 62 -3.49 14.10 -17.89
N SER A 63 -2.83 14.23 -19.04
CA SER A 63 -1.88 15.32 -19.32
C SER A 63 -2.46 16.72 -19.08
N GLY A 64 -3.69 16.97 -19.55
CA GLY A 64 -4.36 18.27 -19.35
C GLY A 64 -4.67 18.60 -17.89
N LEU A 65 -4.83 17.59 -17.03
CA LEU A 65 -5.07 17.81 -15.61
C LEU A 65 -3.82 18.32 -14.89
N ILE A 66 -2.63 17.92 -15.34
CA ILE A 66 -1.35 18.30 -14.72
C ILE A 66 -1.07 19.80 -14.89
N LEU A 67 -1.61 20.41 -15.95
CA LEU A 67 -1.50 21.84 -16.23
C LEU A 67 -2.62 22.68 -15.59
N SER A 68 -3.57 22.03 -14.91
CA SER A 68 -4.69 22.71 -14.25
C SER A 68 -4.21 23.45 -13.00
N PRO A 69 -4.75 24.65 -12.70
CA PRO A 69 -4.49 25.33 -11.43
C PRO A 69 -4.89 24.48 -10.21
N ASP A 70 -5.87 23.57 -10.35
CA ASP A 70 -6.33 22.69 -9.27
C ASP A 70 -5.46 21.45 -9.07
N PHE A 71 -4.47 21.21 -9.92
CA PHE A 71 -3.67 19.98 -9.89
C PHE A 71 -3.03 19.73 -8.53
N ILE A 72 -2.49 20.79 -7.90
CA ILE A 72 -1.85 20.68 -6.58
C ILE A 72 -2.86 20.23 -5.52
N ASN A 73 -4.07 20.77 -5.53
CA ASN A 73 -5.12 20.38 -4.58
C ASN A 73 -5.53 18.92 -4.78
N ILE A 74 -5.68 18.49 -6.03
CA ILE A 74 -5.99 17.10 -6.39
C ILE A 74 -4.87 16.17 -5.92
N LEU A 75 -3.61 16.54 -6.18
CA LEU A 75 -2.43 15.76 -5.79
C LEU A 75 -2.34 15.61 -4.27
N ILE A 76 -2.56 16.69 -3.51
CA ILE A 76 -2.55 16.67 -2.04
C ILE A 76 -3.69 15.78 -1.52
N LYS A 77 -4.90 15.90 -2.09
CA LYS A 77 -6.04 15.06 -1.72
C LYS A 77 -5.73 13.58 -1.97
N ASP A 78 -5.26 13.25 -3.16
CA ASP A 78 -4.91 11.87 -3.52
C ASP A 78 -3.78 11.33 -2.63
N TYR A 79 -2.76 12.15 -2.34
CA TYR A 79 -1.69 11.78 -1.41
C TYR A 79 -2.22 11.52 0.00
N SER A 80 -3.20 12.29 0.48
CA SER A 80 -3.79 12.10 1.81
C SER A 80 -4.38 10.69 1.98
N HIS A 81 -4.91 10.09 0.91
CA HIS A 81 -5.46 8.72 0.92
C HIS A 81 -4.35 7.66 0.98
N ALA A 82 -3.12 8.00 0.59
CA ALA A 82 -1.94 7.15 0.69
C ALA A 82 -1.22 7.24 2.05
N VAL A 83 -1.40 8.34 2.80
CA VAL A 83 -0.67 8.59 4.07
C VAL A 83 -0.81 7.45 5.08
N PRO A 84 -2.02 6.91 5.37
CA PRO A 84 -2.15 5.83 6.36
C PRO A 84 -1.34 4.58 6.01
N LEU A 85 -1.40 4.15 4.75
CA LEU A 85 -0.64 3.00 4.26
C LEU A 85 0.87 3.26 4.27
N ASN A 86 1.30 4.46 3.89
CA ASN A 86 2.72 4.84 3.95
C ASN A 86 3.25 4.83 5.38
N ARG A 87 2.47 5.34 6.35
CA ARG A 87 2.84 5.28 7.77
C ARG A 87 2.98 3.85 8.26
N PHE A 88 2.06 2.97 7.88
CA PHE A 88 2.16 1.53 8.18
C PHE A 88 3.45 0.90 7.62
N PHE A 89 3.86 1.25 6.40
CA PHE A 89 5.10 0.74 5.83
C PHE A 89 6.35 1.36 6.45
N LEU A 90 6.31 2.64 6.81
CA LEU A 90 7.41 3.35 7.46
C LEU A 90 7.69 2.81 8.86
N SER A 91 6.65 2.59 9.69
CA SER A 91 6.83 1.97 11.01
C SER A 91 7.43 0.57 10.91
N ALA A 92 7.15 -0.16 9.82
CA ALA A 92 7.73 -1.46 9.56
C ALA A 92 9.20 -1.44 9.08
N LEU A 93 9.79 -0.26 8.82
CA LEU A 93 11.17 -0.07 8.35
C LEU A 93 12.09 0.54 9.42
N THR A 94 11.53 1.33 10.34
CA THR A 94 12.28 1.91 11.46
C THR A 94 12.31 0.96 12.66
N PRO A 95 13.44 0.79 13.37
CA PRO A 95 13.40 0.25 14.72
C PRO A 95 12.72 1.30 15.62
N ASP A 96 11.62 0.91 16.25
CA ASP A 96 10.64 1.71 17.03
C ASP A 96 11.18 2.91 17.84
N PRO A 97 10.38 3.98 18.02
CA PRO A 97 9.38 3.97 19.08
C PRO A 97 7.98 4.46 18.65
N VAL A 98 6.96 3.78 19.20
CA VAL A 98 5.53 4.15 19.27
C VAL A 98 4.66 3.71 18.06
N LEU A 99 4.11 2.49 18.18
CA LEU A 99 2.73 2.19 17.79
C LEU A 99 1.75 2.74 18.84
#